data_AF-A0A918ZMF6-F1
#
_entry.id   AF-A0A918ZMF6-F1
#
_cell.length_a   1.000
_cell.length_b   1.000
_cell.length_c   1.000
_cell.angle_alpha   90.00
_cell.angle_beta   90.00
_cell.angle_gamma   90.00
#
_symmetry.space_group_name_H-M   'P 1'
#
loop_
_entity.id
_entity.type
_entity.pdbx_description
1 polymer ?
#
loop_
_entity_poly.entity_id
_entity_poly.type
_entity_poly.pdbx_seq_one_letter_code
_entity_poly.pdbx_strand_id
1 'polypeptide(L)'
;MTRRFRFTDPDDDTWCWFEVGDDGRVLRQIVFRGEEQTAAVAADTAELTQVGRLGGELGHELYEVVYGTPVRGPVTEPPGALPVTEEDFSLAWGRARSYRQCDVRHDSGPVPVGARLPGTFTVSPWGPGVTGVFVDLGLPLPGFVDALILLRAECEWPREGTPAEFEVIDIRVSGSFQLRLRPTATPPPGEPWPRPVPR
;
A
#
# COMPACT_ATOMS: atom_id res chain seq x y z
N MET A 1 22.59 -6.71 -16.90
CA MET A 1 21.48 -6.29 -17.78
C MET A 1 20.19 -6.85 -17.22
N THR A 2 19.06 -6.18 -17.43
CA THR A 2 17.76 -6.77 -17.08
C THR A 2 17.16 -7.43 -18.31
N ARG A 3 16.39 -8.49 -18.12
CA ARG A 3 15.65 -9.18 -19.18
C ARG A 3 14.17 -9.12 -18.84
N ARG A 4 13.34 -8.95 -19.87
CA ARG A 4 11.88 -8.87 -19.71
C ARG A 4 11.23 -9.84 -20.66
N PHE A 5 10.31 -10.63 -20.14
CA PHE A 5 9.56 -11.60 -20.93
C PHE A 5 8.17 -11.78 -20.35
N ARG A 6 7.27 -12.32 -21.17
CA ARG A 6 5.92 -12.70 -20.77
C ARG A 6 5.55 -14.06 -21.35
N PHE A 7 4.64 -14.73 -20.68
CA PHE A 7 4.02 -15.96 -21.17
C PHE A 7 2.62 -16.09 -20.61
N THR A 8 1.82 -16.96 -21.24
CA THR A 8 0.51 -17.35 -20.73
C THR A 8 0.66 -18.69 -20.03
N ASP A 9 0.12 -18.81 -18.82
CA ASP A 9 -0.11 -20.07 -18.16
C ASP A 9 -1.55 -20.51 -18.42
N PRO A 10 -1.79 -21.48 -19.31
CA PRO A 10 -3.14 -21.91 -19.67
C PRO A 10 -3.82 -22.70 -18.55
N ASP A 11 -3.08 -23.32 -17.65
CA ASP A 11 -3.64 -24.12 -16.57
C ASP A 11 -4.31 -23.23 -15.52
N ASP A 12 -3.71 -22.06 -15.26
CA ASP A 12 -4.20 -21.06 -14.31
C ASP A 12 -4.95 -19.88 -14.96
N ASP A 13 -5.10 -19.88 -16.29
CA ASP A 13 -5.64 -18.75 -17.08
C ASP A 13 -5.01 -17.41 -16.71
N THR A 14 -3.67 -17.39 -16.67
CA THR A 14 -2.90 -16.20 -16.28
C THR A 14 -1.92 -15.73 -17.35
N TRP A 15 -1.67 -14.42 -17.36
CA TRP A 15 -0.61 -13.81 -18.16
C TRP A 15 0.46 -13.29 -17.22
N CYS A 16 1.61 -13.96 -17.23
CA CYS A 16 2.74 -13.67 -16.38
C CYS A 16 3.75 -12.80 -17.13
N TRP A 17 4.17 -11.71 -16.50
CA TRP A 17 5.22 -10.82 -17.00
C TRP A 17 6.30 -10.70 -15.94
N PHE A 18 7.55 -10.83 -16.36
CA PHE A 18 8.70 -10.74 -15.47
C PHE A 18 9.71 -9.75 -16.00
N GLU A 19 10.29 -8.98 -15.07
CA GLU A 19 11.60 -8.38 -15.23
C GLU A 19 12.56 -9.07 -14.28
N VAL A 20 13.65 -9.61 -14.82
CA VAL A 20 14.65 -10.36 -14.06
C VAL A 20 16.03 -9.73 -14.21
N GLY A 21 16.86 -9.90 -13.18
CA GLY A 21 18.29 -9.61 -13.22
C GLY A 21 19.08 -10.67 -13.99
N ASP A 22 20.40 -10.45 -14.14
CA ASP A 22 21.29 -11.38 -14.85
C ASP A 22 21.37 -12.77 -14.20
N ASP A 23 21.12 -12.85 -12.88
CA ASP A 23 21.11 -14.08 -12.09
C ASP A 23 19.75 -14.79 -12.08
N GLY A 24 18.79 -14.32 -12.89
CA GLY A 24 17.43 -14.87 -12.98
C GLY A 24 16.53 -14.49 -11.82
N ARG A 25 17.00 -13.67 -10.85
CA ARG A 25 16.14 -13.18 -9.78
C ARG A 25 15.11 -12.20 -10.32
N VAL A 26 13.88 -12.35 -9.85
CA VAL A 26 12.78 -11.44 -10.18
C VAL A 26 13.03 -10.08 -9.54
N LEU A 27 13.02 -9.04 -10.36
CA LEU A 27 13.03 -7.64 -9.94
C LEU A 27 11.59 -7.13 -9.84
N ARG A 28 10.79 -7.36 -10.88
CA ARG A 28 9.37 -6.99 -10.95
C ARG A 28 8.53 -8.10 -11.57
N GLN A 29 7.34 -8.29 -11.04
CA GLN A 29 6.38 -9.30 -11.51
C GLN A 29 5.00 -8.69 -11.72
N ILE A 30 4.37 -9.04 -12.83
CA ILE A 30 2.96 -8.77 -13.08
C ILE A 30 2.27 -10.09 -13.39
N VAL A 31 1.10 -10.30 -12.80
CA VAL A 31 0.22 -11.41 -13.17
C VAL A 31 -1.17 -10.85 -13.41
N PHE A 32 -1.70 -11.08 -14.60
CA PHE A 32 -3.10 -10.82 -14.93
C PHE A 32 -3.90 -12.13 -14.93
N ARG A 33 -5.17 -12.08 -14.55
CA ARG A 33 -6.11 -13.21 -14.56
C ARG A 33 -7.36 -12.91 -15.36
N GLY A 34 -7.86 -13.92 -16.05
CA GLY A 34 -9.10 -13.87 -16.83
C GLY A 34 -9.03 -12.94 -18.04
N GLU A 35 -10.10 -12.99 -18.85
CA GLU A 35 -10.22 -12.20 -20.09
C GLU A 35 -10.16 -10.69 -19.86
N GLU A 36 -10.65 -10.21 -18.71
CA GLU A 36 -10.61 -8.79 -18.33
C GLU A 36 -9.20 -8.31 -17.93
N GLN A 37 -8.25 -9.25 -17.80
CA GLN A 37 -6.89 -9.00 -17.35
C GLN A 37 -6.84 -8.24 -16.03
N THR A 38 -7.54 -8.77 -15.03
CA THR A 38 -7.50 -8.23 -13.66
C THR A 38 -6.13 -8.50 -13.07
N ALA A 39 -5.48 -7.48 -12.50
CA ALA A 39 -4.14 -7.66 -11.94
C ALA A 39 -4.24 -8.41 -10.61
N ALA A 40 -3.64 -9.59 -10.56
CA ALA A 40 -3.49 -10.41 -9.36
C ALA A 40 -2.20 -10.07 -8.60
N VAL A 41 -1.11 -9.80 -9.33
CA VAL A 41 0.21 -9.44 -8.78
C VAL A 41 0.78 -8.24 -9.53
N ALA A 42 1.39 -7.30 -8.81
CA ALA A 42 2.11 -6.14 -9.32
C ALA A 42 3.27 -5.79 -8.37
N ALA A 43 4.16 -6.75 -8.17
CA ALA A 43 5.13 -6.77 -7.08
C ALA A 43 6.54 -6.40 -7.56
N ASP A 44 7.23 -5.63 -6.72
CA ASP A 44 8.62 -5.18 -6.87
C ASP A 44 9.42 -5.71 -5.67
N THR A 45 10.46 -6.49 -5.95
CA THR A 45 11.29 -7.13 -4.94
C THR A 45 12.04 -6.12 -4.07
N ALA A 46 12.47 -4.99 -4.65
CA ALA A 46 13.17 -3.95 -3.91
C ALA A 46 12.24 -3.23 -2.94
N GLU A 47 11.00 -2.93 -3.37
CA GLU A 47 9.97 -2.36 -2.48
C GLU A 47 9.59 -3.35 -1.38
N LEU A 48 9.35 -4.62 -1.71
CA LEU A 48 9.03 -5.65 -0.72
C LEU A 48 10.13 -5.78 0.34
N THR A 49 11.39 -5.73 -0.09
CA THR A 49 12.55 -5.72 0.82
C THR A 49 12.58 -4.46 1.68
N GLN A 50 12.23 -3.30 1.12
CA GLN A 50 12.19 -2.04 1.85
C GLN A 50 11.10 -2.03 2.92
N VAL A 51 9.87 -2.43 2.59
CA VAL A 51 8.78 -2.49 3.56
C VAL A 51 9.02 -3.56 4.62
N GLY A 52 9.66 -4.68 4.28
CA GLY A 52 10.12 -5.67 5.27
C GLY A 52 11.15 -5.09 6.26
N ARG A 53 12.06 -4.24 5.79
CA ARG A 53 13.01 -3.54 6.69
C ARG A 53 12.34 -2.53 7.60
N LEU A 54 11.29 -1.85 7.13
CA LEU A 54 10.58 -0.82 7.89
C LEU A 54 9.55 -1.41 8.87
N GLY A 55 8.75 -2.37 8.41
CA GLY A 55 7.59 -2.92 9.11
C GLY A 55 7.72 -4.37 9.56
N GLY A 56 8.86 -5.03 9.31
CA GLY A 56 9.04 -6.45 9.61
C GLY A 56 8.05 -7.34 8.85
N GLU A 57 7.52 -8.35 9.55
CA GLU A 57 6.51 -9.27 9.01
C GLU A 57 5.23 -8.54 8.61
N LEU A 58 4.74 -7.62 9.44
CA LEU A 58 3.57 -6.80 9.12
C LEU A 58 3.77 -6.02 7.81
N GLY A 59 4.98 -5.49 7.58
CA GLY A 59 5.31 -4.80 6.34
C GLY A 59 5.22 -5.70 5.11
N HIS A 60 5.69 -6.94 5.19
CA HIS A 60 5.54 -7.92 4.11
C HIS A 60 4.08 -8.29 3.88
N GLU A 61 3.33 -8.58 4.94
CA GLU A 61 1.91 -8.97 4.83
C GLU A 61 1.08 -7.85 4.18
N LEU A 62 1.27 -6.60 4.62
CA LEU A 62 0.58 -5.45 4.03
C LEU A 62 0.97 -5.25 2.56
N TYR A 63 2.23 -5.51 2.20
CA TYR A 63 2.66 -5.44 0.80
C TYR A 63 1.94 -6.47 -0.07
N GLU A 64 1.87 -7.72 0.39
CA GLU A 64 1.19 -8.79 -0.36
C GLU A 64 -0.32 -8.56 -0.46
N VAL A 65 -0.94 -7.99 0.58
CA VAL A 65 -2.35 -7.55 0.50
C VAL A 65 -2.54 -6.54 -0.63
N VAL A 66 -1.67 -5.53 -0.73
CA VAL A 66 -1.80 -4.48 -1.76
C VAL A 66 -1.41 -5.00 -3.14
N TYR A 67 -0.22 -5.57 -3.30
CA TYR A 67 0.37 -5.90 -4.60
C TYR A 67 0.38 -7.38 -4.97
N GLY A 68 -0.25 -8.24 -4.18
CA GLY A 68 -0.29 -9.68 -4.40
C GLY A 68 0.99 -10.37 -3.92
N THR A 69 0.92 -11.71 -3.79
CA THR A 69 2.06 -12.54 -3.37
C THR A 69 2.99 -12.80 -4.56
N PRO A 70 4.23 -12.29 -4.56
CA PRO A 70 5.18 -12.56 -5.63
C PRO A 70 5.77 -13.96 -5.54
N VAL A 71 6.24 -14.47 -6.68
CA VAL A 71 7.09 -15.66 -6.73
C VAL A 71 8.35 -15.41 -5.91
N ARG A 72 8.70 -16.39 -5.07
CA ARG A 72 9.91 -16.35 -4.25
C ARG A 72 11.04 -17.07 -4.97
N GLY A 73 12.11 -16.35 -5.28
CA GLY A 73 13.33 -16.91 -5.89
C GLY A 73 13.50 -16.62 -7.38
N PRO A 74 14.51 -17.26 -8.01
CA PRO A 74 14.78 -17.07 -9.43
C PRO A 74 13.72 -17.75 -10.30
N VAL A 75 13.42 -17.15 -11.45
CA VAL A 75 12.50 -17.70 -12.45
C VAL A 75 13.28 -18.05 -13.70
N THR A 76 13.01 -19.23 -14.25
CA THR A 76 13.52 -19.63 -15.57
C THR A 76 12.48 -19.30 -16.62
N GLU A 77 12.92 -18.70 -17.73
CA GLU A 77 12.07 -18.38 -18.86
C GLU A 77 11.53 -19.68 -19.48
N PRO A 78 10.20 -19.89 -19.50
CA PRO A 78 9.63 -21.11 -20.04
C PRO A 78 9.74 -21.14 -21.57
N PRO A 79 9.76 -22.34 -22.19
CA PRO A 79 9.68 -22.46 -23.64
C PRO A 79 8.47 -21.73 -24.19
N GLY A 80 8.69 -20.87 -25.20
CA GLY A 80 7.61 -20.09 -25.83
C GLY A 80 7.30 -18.75 -25.14
N ALA A 81 8.05 -18.37 -24.09
CA ALA A 81 8.02 -17.01 -23.59
C ALA A 81 8.41 -16.01 -24.68
N LEU A 82 7.78 -14.84 -24.63
CA LEU A 82 7.99 -13.77 -25.59
C LEU A 82 8.78 -12.64 -24.91
N PRO A 83 9.84 -12.12 -25.55
CA PRO A 83 10.55 -10.96 -25.04
C PRO A 83 9.62 -9.74 -25.00
N VAL A 84 9.80 -8.88 -24.00
CA VAL A 84 9.00 -7.68 -23.78
C VAL A 84 9.89 -6.46 -23.78
N THR A 85 9.46 -5.40 -24.46
CA THR A 85 10.20 -4.13 -24.47
C THR A 85 10.07 -3.42 -23.11
N GLU A 86 10.97 -2.47 -22.84
CA GLU A 86 10.83 -1.64 -21.63
C GLU A 86 9.54 -0.84 -21.61
N GLU A 87 9.12 -0.33 -22.76
CA GLU A 87 7.90 0.46 -22.92
C GLU A 87 6.65 -0.37 -22.64
N ASP A 88 6.52 -1.54 -23.27
CA ASP A 88 5.38 -2.44 -23.06
C ASP A 88 5.29 -2.89 -21.60
N PHE A 89 6.44 -3.23 -21.00
CA PHE A 89 6.47 -3.60 -19.59
C PHE A 89 6.06 -2.44 -18.70
N SER A 90 6.53 -1.22 -18.97
CA SER A 90 6.21 -0.04 -18.17
C SER A 90 4.71 0.30 -18.24
N LEU A 91 4.09 0.14 -19.41
CA LEU A 91 2.65 0.34 -19.58
C LEU A 91 1.85 -0.71 -18.80
N ALA A 92 2.20 -2.00 -18.94
CA ALA A 92 1.58 -3.09 -18.20
C ALA A 92 1.75 -2.90 -16.67
N TRP A 93 2.95 -2.48 -16.24
CA TRP A 93 3.29 -2.22 -14.85
C TRP A 93 2.42 -1.10 -14.26
N GLY A 94 2.31 0.04 -14.94
CA GLY A 94 1.48 1.15 -14.51
C GLY A 94 0.01 0.75 -14.35
N ARG A 95 -0.53 0.02 -15.33
CA ARG A 95 -1.92 -0.51 -15.28
C ARG A 95 -2.11 -1.44 -14.09
N ALA A 96 -1.22 -2.42 -13.92
CA ALA A 96 -1.33 -3.41 -12.85
C ALA A 96 -1.22 -2.77 -11.47
N ARG A 97 -0.27 -1.84 -11.28
CA ARG A 97 -0.07 -1.10 -10.03
C ARG A 97 -1.27 -0.23 -9.68
N SER A 98 -1.79 0.51 -10.66
CA SER A 98 -2.98 1.33 -10.47
C SER A 98 -4.17 0.48 -10.06
N TYR A 99 -4.43 -0.63 -10.78
CA TYR A 99 -5.54 -1.53 -10.48
C TYR A 99 -5.44 -2.10 -9.07
N ARG A 100 -4.28 -2.67 -8.71
CA ARG A 100 -4.03 -3.23 -7.38
C ARG A 100 -4.20 -2.22 -6.24
N GLN A 101 -3.83 -0.96 -6.47
CA GLN A 101 -3.89 0.08 -5.45
C GLN A 101 -5.27 0.75 -5.34
N CYS A 102 -5.98 0.92 -6.44
CA CYS A 102 -7.17 1.79 -6.52
C CYS A 102 -8.48 1.00 -6.69
N ASP A 103 -8.47 -0.12 -7.40
CA ASP A 103 -9.67 -0.87 -7.77
C ASP A 103 -9.88 -2.11 -6.89
N VAL A 104 -8.79 -2.70 -6.39
CA VAL A 104 -8.86 -3.82 -5.45
C VAL A 104 -9.20 -3.33 -4.05
N ARG A 105 -10.22 -3.94 -3.43
CA ARG A 105 -10.52 -3.74 -2.01
C ARG A 105 -9.52 -4.52 -1.16
N HIS A 106 -8.86 -3.84 -0.23
CA HIS A 106 -7.92 -4.45 0.73
C HIS A 106 -8.64 -4.79 2.04
N ASP A 107 -9.74 -5.55 1.97
CA ASP A 107 -10.62 -5.89 3.10
C ASP A 107 -10.21 -7.16 3.87
N SER A 108 -8.99 -7.65 3.63
CA SER A 108 -8.39 -8.81 4.30
C SER A 108 -6.96 -8.54 4.74
N GLY A 109 -6.36 -9.48 5.47
CA GLY A 109 -5.00 -9.37 6.02
C GLY A 109 -4.95 -8.86 7.46
N PRO A 110 -3.77 -8.46 7.96
CA PRO A 110 -3.56 -8.13 9.37
C PRO A 110 -4.25 -6.84 9.81
N VAL A 111 -4.43 -5.90 8.88
CA VAL A 111 -5.11 -4.62 9.11
C VAL A 111 -6.00 -4.31 7.90
N PRO A 112 -7.19 -4.93 7.80
CA PRO A 112 -8.07 -4.75 6.65
C PRO A 112 -8.66 -3.33 6.60
N VAL A 113 -8.94 -2.83 5.41
CA VAL A 113 -9.74 -1.61 5.21
C VAL A 113 -11.11 -1.81 5.87
N GLY A 114 -11.53 -0.82 6.65
CA GLY A 114 -12.70 -0.84 7.53
C GLY A 114 -12.38 -1.25 8.97
N ALA A 115 -11.18 -1.76 9.27
CA ALA A 115 -10.77 -2.05 10.65
C ALA A 115 -10.71 -0.77 11.49
N ARG A 116 -11.03 -0.90 12.78
CA ARG A 116 -10.92 0.19 13.75
C ARG A 116 -9.72 -0.01 14.65
N LEU A 117 -8.89 1.01 14.77
CA LEU A 117 -7.68 1.01 15.57
C LEU A 117 -7.70 2.20 16.54
N PRO A 118 -7.35 1.98 17.82
CA PRO A 118 -7.02 3.10 18.69
C PRO A 118 -5.70 3.72 18.22
N GLY A 119 -5.57 5.02 18.40
CA GLY A 119 -4.34 5.73 18.09
C GLY A 119 -4.24 7.06 18.80
N THR A 120 -3.07 7.66 18.71
CA THR A 120 -2.79 8.98 19.28
C THR A 120 -2.25 9.88 18.19
N PHE A 121 -2.83 11.07 18.01
CA PHE A 121 -2.30 12.05 17.07
C PHE A 121 -0.88 12.46 17.47
N THR A 122 0.05 12.41 16.51
CA THR A 122 1.44 12.83 16.70
C THR A 122 1.77 14.01 15.80
N VAL A 123 2.40 15.03 16.39
CA VAL A 123 2.87 16.28 15.75
C VAL A 123 1.78 17.21 15.20
N SER A 124 1.86 18.48 15.61
CA SER A 124 1.46 19.65 14.83
C SER A 124 2.38 20.83 15.22
N PRO A 125 2.94 21.70 14.34
CA PRO A 125 2.52 21.85 12.94
C PRO A 125 3.47 22.50 11.87
N TRP A 126 2.92 22.54 10.64
CA TRP A 126 3.03 23.51 9.52
C TRP A 126 4.32 23.71 8.68
N GLY A 127 4.13 23.56 7.36
CA GLY A 127 4.90 24.15 6.26
C GLY A 127 4.00 24.29 5.01
N PRO A 128 4.37 25.04 3.96
CA PRO A 128 3.58 25.10 2.72
C PRO A 128 3.28 23.69 2.17
N GLY A 129 2.02 23.39 1.87
CA GLY A 129 1.61 22.07 1.35
C GLY A 129 1.25 21.02 2.40
N VAL A 130 0.80 21.42 3.61
CA VAL A 130 0.32 20.46 4.62
C VAL A 130 -0.79 19.57 4.07
N THR A 131 -0.56 18.26 4.09
CA THR A 131 -1.46 17.23 3.56
C THR A 131 -2.18 16.40 4.64
N GLY A 132 -1.89 16.60 5.94
CA GLY A 132 -2.55 15.88 7.03
C GLY A 132 -1.76 15.77 8.34
N VAL A 133 -2.15 14.83 9.21
CA VAL A 133 -1.58 14.57 10.55
C VAL A 133 -1.24 13.09 10.71
N PHE A 134 -0.12 12.80 11.36
CA PHE A 134 0.26 11.42 11.69
C PHE A 134 -0.43 10.92 12.97
N VAL A 135 -0.57 9.61 13.07
CA VAL A 135 -1.15 8.91 14.21
C VAL A 135 -0.20 7.79 14.61
N ASP A 136 0.19 7.76 15.87
CA ASP A 136 0.83 6.60 16.48
C ASP A 136 -0.25 5.55 16.81
N LEU A 137 -0.10 4.38 16.18
CA LEU A 137 -0.98 3.23 16.31
C LEU A 137 -0.40 2.13 17.23
N GLY A 138 0.83 2.31 17.74
CA GLY A 138 1.58 1.23 18.38
C GLY A 138 2.00 0.12 17.41
N LEU A 139 1.94 0.39 16.09
CA LEU A 139 2.36 -0.51 15.02
C LEU A 139 3.69 -0.05 14.42
N PRO A 140 4.46 -0.92 13.76
CA PRO A 140 5.72 -0.56 13.09
C PRO A 140 5.53 0.27 11.80
N LEU A 141 4.34 0.84 11.59
CA LEU A 141 4.04 1.80 10.54
C LEU A 141 3.13 2.90 11.09
N PRO A 142 3.30 4.15 10.66
CA PRO A 142 2.46 5.24 11.12
C PRO A 142 1.08 5.19 10.46
N GLY A 143 0.09 5.70 11.19
CA GLY A 143 -1.19 6.12 10.62
C GLY A 143 -1.11 7.55 10.09
N PHE A 144 -1.98 7.90 9.15
CA PHE A 144 -2.07 9.25 8.61
C PHE A 144 -3.53 9.63 8.30
N VAL A 145 -3.96 10.78 8.83
CA VAL A 145 -5.26 11.39 8.54
C VAL A 145 -5.07 12.55 7.58
N ASP A 146 -5.79 12.54 6.46
CA ASP A 146 -5.72 13.62 5.47
C ASP A 146 -6.30 14.93 6.01
N ALA A 147 -5.67 16.06 5.67
CA ALA A 147 -6.13 17.39 6.08
C ALA A 147 -7.58 17.66 5.66
N LEU A 148 -7.99 17.18 4.48
CA LEU A 148 -9.36 17.37 3.99
C LEU A 148 -10.41 16.67 4.87
N ILE A 149 -10.06 15.58 5.54
CA ILE A 149 -10.96 14.90 6.49
C ILE A 149 -11.20 15.80 7.70
N LEU A 150 -10.15 16.42 8.24
CA LEU A 150 -10.22 17.30 9.40
C LEU A 150 -10.91 18.63 9.06
N LEU A 151 -10.61 19.22 7.90
CA LEU A 151 -11.21 20.48 7.46
C LEU A 151 -12.72 20.35 7.24
N ARG A 152 -13.19 19.22 6.70
CA ARG A 152 -14.63 18.95 6.52
C ARG A 152 -15.38 18.79 7.84
N ALA A 153 -14.69 18.43 8.92
CA ALA A 153 -15.30 18.33 10.24
C ALA A 153 -15.47 19.70 10.92
N GLU A 154 -14.89 20.77 10.36
CA GLU A 154 -14.94 22.14 10.91
C GLU A 154 -14.50 22.23 12.39
N CYS A 155 -13.71 21.27 12.85
CA CYS A 155 -13.17 21.21 14.20
C CYS A 155 -11.78 21.86 14.29
N GLU A 156 -11.36 22.23 15.49
CA GLU A 156 -9.95 22.57 15.70
C GLU A 156 -9.05 21.36 15.36
N TRP A 157 -7.83 21.60 14.91
CA TRP A 157 -6.88 20.52 14.65
C TRP A 157 -6.52 19.81 15.97
N PRO A 158 -6.40 18.48 15.96
CA PRO A 158 -6.06 17.73 17.16
C PRO A 158 -4.67 18.13 17.65
N ARG A 159 -4.52 18.26 18.97
CA ARG A 159 -3.21 18.48 19.58
C ARG A 159 -2.40 17.18 19.58
N GLU A 160 -1.09 17.29 19.61
CA GLU A 160 -0.23 16.14 19.87
C GLU A 160 -0.63 15.46 21.18
N GLY A 161 -0.67 14.13 21.17
CA GLY A 161 -1.10 13.34 22.33
C GLY A 161 -2.61 13.14 22.44
N THR A 162 -3.42 13.69 21.51
CA THR A 162 -4.88 13.48 21.52
C THR A 162 -5.20 12.04 21.12
N PRO A 163 -5.87 11.24 21.99
CA PRO A 163 -6.29 9.90 21.63
C PRO A 163 -7.60 9.93 20.82
N ALA A 164 -7.74 9.01 19.87
CA ALA A 164 -8.99 8.77 19.16
C ALA A 164 -9.06 7.32 18.64
N GLU A 165 -10.23 6.92 18.17
CA GLU A 165 -10.41 5.70 17.38
C GLU A 165 -10.45 6.07 15.89
N PHE A 166 -9.80 5.25 15.07
CA PHE A 166 -9.63 5.50 13.64
C PHE A 166 -10.08 4.29 12.84
N GLU A 167 -10.78 4.52 11.75
CA GLU A 167 -11.05 3.54 10.72
C GLU A 167 -9.94 3.58 9.67
N VAL A 168 -9.45 2.40 9.29
CA VAL A 168 -8.49 2.22 8.19
C VAL A 168 -9.25 2.36 6.88
N ILE A 169 -8.89 3.35 6.06
CA ILE A 169 -9.58 3.62 4.80
C ILE A 169 -8.78 3.17 3.57
N ASP A 170 -7.47 3.02 3.71
CA ASP A 170 -6.56 2.64 2.62
C ASP A 170 -5.15 2.31 3.16
N ILE A 171 -4.39 1.50 2.41
CA ILE A 171 -3.07 1.00 2.78
C ILE A 171 -2.06 1.48 1.74
N ARG A 172 -1.03 2.21 2.17
CA ARG A 172 0.05 2.67 1.29
C ARG A 172 1.34 1.97 1.65
N VAL A 173 1.89 1.25 0.68
CA VAL A 173 3.17 0.53 0.79
C VAL A 173 4.19 0.93 -0.28
N SER A 174 3.78 1.76 -1.25
CA SER A 174 4.61 2.32 -2.31
C SER A 174 4.67 3.84 -2.20
N GLY A 175 5.86 4.42 -2.30
CA GLY A 175 6.11 5.87 -2.16
C GLY A 175 5.99 6.38 -0.71
N SER A 176 4.99 5.90 0.03
CA SER A 176 4.85 6.07 1.48
C SER A 176 4.45 4.73 2.11
N PHE A 177 5.03 4.38 3.26
CA PHE A 177 4.70 3.18 4.04
C PHE A 177 3.88 3.61 5.26
N GLN A 178 2.56 3.64 5.13
CA GLN A 178 1.64 4.17 6.14
C GLN A 178 0.19 3.68 5.94
N LEU A 179 -0.59 3.67 7.01
CA LEU A 179 -2.04 3.48 6.94
C LEU A 179 -2.75 4.81 6.74
N ARG A 180 -3.71 4.86 5.83
CA ARG A 180 -4.61 6.02 5.69
C ARG A 180 -5.80 5.81 6.59
N LEU A 181 -6.11 6.84 7.37
CA LEU A 181 -7.07 6.78 8.46
C LEU A 181 -8.14 7.84 8.35
N ARG A 182 -9.31 7.52 8.91
CA ARG A 182 -10.40 8.45 9.20
C ARG A 182 -10.77 8.33 10.68
N PRO A 183 -10.84 9.42 11.45
CA PRO A 183 -11.36 9.36 12.82
C PRO A 183 -12.82 8.86 12.81
N THR A 184 -13.18 7.95 13.71
CA THR A 184 -14.56 7.42 13.79
C THR A 184 -15.53 8.41 14.43
N ALA A 185 -15.00 9.36 15.21
CA ALA A 185 -15.71 10.50 15.74
C ALA A 185 -14.84 11.76 15.62
N THR A 186 -15.48 12.89 15.35
CA THR A 186 -14.87 14.22 15.42
C THR A 186 -15.66 15.08 16.40
N PRO A 187 -15.02 16.06 17.07
CA PRO A 187 -15.75 17.05 17.86
C PRO A 187 -16.80 17.78 17.03
N PRO A 188 -17.82 18.37 17.66
CA PRO A 188 -18.72 19.31 17.00
C PRO A 188 -17.95 20.46 16.33
N PRO A 189 -18.52 21.11 15.29
CA PRO A 189 -17.91 22.26 14.65
C PRO A 189 -17.50 23.34 15.67
N GLY A 190 -16.25 23.78 15.59
CA GLY A 190 -15.67 24.76 16.52
C GLY A 190 -15.29 24.25 17.91
N GLU A 191 -15.53 22.97 18.24
CA GLU A 191 -15.10 22.37 19.51
C GLU A 191 -13.70 21.73 19.38
N PRO A 192 -12.88 21.77 20.46
CA PRO A 192 -11.56 21.14 20.46
C PRO A 192 -11.68 19.62 20.63
N TRP A 193 -10.65 18.91 20.18
CA TRP A 193 -10.52 17.48 20.47
C TRP A 193 -10.38 17.20 21.98
N PRO A 194 -10.84 16.02 22.45
CA PRO A 194 -10.70 15.61 23.84
C PRO A 194 -9.25 15.71 24.30
N ARG A 195 -9.02 16.33 25.46
CA ARG A 195 -7.67 16.44 26.02
C ARG A 195 -7.24 15.09 26.60
N PRO A 196 -5.98 14.69 26.43
CA PRO A 196 -5.44 13.55 27.18
C PRO A 196 -5.55 13.84 28.68
N VAL A 197 -6.06 12.87 29.43
CA VAL A 197 -6.09 12.93 30.90
C VAL A 197 -4.64 12.81 31.39
N PRO A 198 -4.14 13.72 32.25
CA PRO A 198 -2.79 13.58 32.79
C PRO A 198 -2.66 12.23 33.51
N ARG A 199 -1.61 11.47 33.18
CA ARG A 199 -1.19 10.29 33.95
C ARG A 199 -0.39 10.70 35.18
#